data_AF-A0A8S2SQU8-F1
#
_entry.id   AF-A0A8S2SQU8-F1
#
_cell.length_a   1.000
_cell.length_b   1.000
_cell.length_c   1.000
_cell.angle_alpha   90.00
_cell.angle_beta   90.00
_cell.angle_gamma   90.00
#
_symmetry.space_group_name_H-M   'P 1'
#
loop_
_entity.id
_entity.type
_entity.pdbx_description
1 polymer ?
#
loop_
_entity_poly.entity_id
_entity_poly.type
_entity_poly.pdbx_seq_one_letter_code
_entity_poly.pdbx_strand_id
1 'polypeptide(L)'
;DRDKNLIIYSISSSNFKIDSFTGELFVNKQLDYDANDSCERLFVTAKNQDGLNSSCPVEICLQPINEYPPELHIESRLIYVNIDNTSCIHIHAFDRDRSPLSFLSFRLEKSSKC
;
A
#
# COMPACT_ATOMS: atom_id res chain seq x y z
N ASP A 1 13.82 -2.74 -33.97
CA ASP A 1 13.47 -2.94 -35.39
C ASP A 1 14.70 -2.66 -36.25
N ARG A 2 15.00 -3.52 -37.22
CA ARG A 2 16.14 -3.38 -38.14
C ARG A 2 15.95 -2.21 -39.12
N ASP A 3 14.73 -1.69 -39.22
CA ASP A 3 14.35 -0.65 -40.17
C ASP A 3 14.24 0.76 -39.56
N LYS A 4 14.60 0.93 -38.29
CA LYS A 4 14.49 2.21 -37.53
C LYS A 4 13.06 2.79 -37.50
N ASN A 5 12.02 1.98 -37.67
CA ASN A 5 10.67 2.52 -37.55
C ASN A 5 10.41 2.95 -36.11
N LEU A 6 9.79 4.14 -35.99
CA LEU A 6 9.36 4.66 -34.71
C LEU A 6 8.28 3.74 -34.13
N ILE A 7 8.52 3.26 -32.91
CA ILE A 7 7.56 2.49 -32.13
C ILE A 7 6.95 3.42 -31.08
N ILE A 8 5.62 3.42 -31.00
CA ILE A 8 4.84 4.18 -30.02
C ILE A 8 4.24 3.22 -29.02
N TYR A 9 4.53 3.46 -27.74
CA TYR A 9 4.00 2.70 -26.62
C TYR A 9 2.75 3.36 -26.03
N SER A 10 1.77 2.55 -25.63
CA SER A 10 0.56 3.01 -24.94
C SER A 10 0.05 2.01 -23.92
N ILE A 11 -0.67 2.54 -22.91
CA ILE A 11 -1.42 1.79 -21.90
C ILE A 11 -2.78 2.47 -21.68
N SER A 12 -3.72 1.75 -21.09
CA SER A 12 -4.99 2.29 -20.60
C SER A 12 -5.07 2.13 -19.09
N SER A 13 -4.65 3.15 -18.33
CA SER A 13 -4.74 3.18 -16.86
C SER A 13 -4.94 4.62 -16.36
N SER A 14 -5.57 4.77 -15.19
CA SER A 14 -5.59 6.05 -14.46
C SER A 14 -4.46 6.16 -13.43
N ASN A 15 -3.95 5.02 -12.95
CA ASN A 15 -2.93 4.90 -11.92
C ASN A 15 -1.52 5.04 -12.51
N PHE A 16 -1.32 4.57 -13.73
CA PHE A 16 -0.03 4.52 -14.42
C PHE A 16 -0.05 5.27 -15.74
N LYS A 17 1.11 5.77 -16.14
CA LYS A 17 1.36 6.35 -17.47
C LYS A 17 2.61 5.70 -18.07
N ILE A 18 2.69 5.67 -19.40
CA ILE A 18 3.86 5.19 -20.12
C ILE A 18 4.42 6.33 -20.98
N ASP A 19 5.74 6.50 -20.99
CA ASP A 19 6.38 7.35 -21.98
C ASP A 19 6.31 6.67 -23.34
N SER A 20 5.70 7.35 -24.30
CA SER A 20 5.34 6.74 -25.58
C SER A 20 6.54 6.42 -26.47
N PHE A 21 7.72 6.97 -26.20
CA PHE A 21 8.92 6.81 -27.03
C PHE A 21 9.92 5.81 -26.44
N THR A 22 10.03 5.79 -25.11
CA THR A 22 10.96 4.92 -24.37
C THR A 22 10.29 3.64 -23.85
N GLY A 23 8.97 3.67 -23.65
CA GLY A 23 8.23 2.59 -23.00
C GLY A 23 8.39 2.57 -21.47
N GLU A 24 9.04 3.58 -20.88
CA GLU A 24 9.19 3.68 -19.42
C GLU A 24 7.84 3.92 -18.75
N LEU A 25 7.56 3.16 -17.70
CA LEU A 25 6.29 3.20 -16.97
C LEU A 25 6.45 3.98 -15.66
N PHE A 26 5.52 4.88 -15.39
CA PHE A 26 5.54 5.76 -14.24
C PHE A 26 4.20 5.74 -13.50
N VAL A 27 4.26 6.00 -12.20
CA VAL A 27 3.09 6.32 -11.39
C VAL A 27 2.52 7.67 -11.85
N ASN A 28 1.19 7.73 -12.04
CA ASN A 28 0.49 8.92 -12.54
C ASN A 28 -0.23 9.71 -11.45
N LYS A 29 -0.59 9.06 -10.33
CA LYS A 29 -1.23 9.68 -9.17
C LYS A 29 -0.81 8.97 -7.89
N GLN A 30 -1.18 9.54 -6.73
CA GLN A 30 -0.97 8.86 -5.46
C GLN A 30 -1.67 7.50 -5.45
N LEU A 31 -0.91 6.47 -5.08
CA LEU A 31 -1.39 5.09 -4.90
C LEU A 31 -1.51 4.84 -3.40
N ASP A 32 -2.52 4.06 -3.03
CA ASP A 32 -2.86 3.75 -1.65
C ASP A 32 -3.14 2.24 -1.62
N TYR A 33 -2.31 1.51 -0.87
CA TYR A 33 -2.41 0.06 -0.76
C TYR A 33 -3.71 -0.36 -0.05
N ASP A 34 -4.20 0.45 0.89
CA ASP A 34 -5.32 0.13 1.77
C ASP A 34 -6.68 0.61 1.22
N ALA A 35 -6.70 1.51 0.23
CA ALA A 35 -7.93 2.02 -0.37
C ALA A 35 -8.63 1.06 -1.34
N ASN A 36 -7.91 0.41 -2.27
CA ASN A 36 -8.47 -0.35 -3.40
C ASN A 36 -7.66 -1.62 -3.74
N ASP A 37 -7.94 -2.24 -4.89
CA ASP A 37 -7.15 -3.37 -5.43
C ASP A 37 -5.65 -3.01 -5.46
N SER A 38 -4.87 -3.76 -4.68
CA SER A 38 -3.41 -3.58 -4.57
C SER A 38 -2.66 -4.09 -5.80
N CYS A 39 -3.35 -4.71 -6.76
CA CYS A 39 -2.78 -5.16 -8.03
C CYS A 39 -3.66 -4.72 -9.21
N GLU A 40 -3.03 -4.21 -10.27
CA GLU A 40 -3.68 -3.84 -11.52
C GLU A 40 -3.04 -4.59 -12.69
N ARG A 41 -3.86 -5.22 -13.53
CA ARG A 41 -3.40 -5.83 -14.78
C ARG A 41 -3.64 -4.89 -15.95
N LEU A 42 -2.56 -4.56 -16.64
CA LEU A 42 -2.52 -3.66 -17.80
C LEU A 42 -2.12 -4.42 -19.06
N PHE A 43 -2.43 -3.84 -20.22
CA PHE A 43 -1.86 -4.26 -21.50
C PHE A 43 -0.99 -3.13 -22.04
N VAL A 44 0.31 -3.39 -22.21
CA VAL A 44 1.22 -2.49 -22.92
C VAL A 44 1.11 -2.81 -24.40
N THR A 45 0.82 -1.80 -25.22
CA THR A 45 0.73 -1.93 -26.67
C THR A 45 1.88 -1.18 -27.32
N ALA A 46 2.58 -1.83 -28.25
CA ALA A 46 3.58 -1.22 -29.11
C ALA A 46 3.04 -1.15 -30.52
N LYS A 47 3.03 0.04 -31.14
CA LYS A 47 2.50 0.27 -32.49
C LYS A 47 3.56 0.94 -33.37
N ASN A 48 3.78 0.43 -34.58
CA ASN A 48 4.66 1.06 -35.56
C ASN A 48 3.89 2.10 -36.42
N GLN A 49 4.62 2.82 -37.29
CA GLN A 49 4.03 3.83 -38.17
C GLN A 49 3.05 3.26 -39.21
N ASP A 50 3.25 2.01 -39.63
CA ASP A 50 2.35 1.29 -40.55
C ASP A 50 1.04 0.84 -39.89
N GLY A 51 0.91 1.05 -38.58
CA GLY A 51 -0.27 0.70 -37.80
C GLY A 51 -0.29 -0.72 -37.24
N LEU A 52 0.71 -1.54 -37.57
CA LEU A 52 0.92 -2.85 -36.96
C LEU A 52 1.21 -2.69 -35.47
N ASN A 53 0.63 -3.56 -34.66
CA ASN A 53 0.79 -3.50 -33.22
C ASN A 53 0.88 -4.90 -32.59
N SER A 54 1.43 -4.92 -31.38
CA SER A 54 1.44 -6.09 -30.49
C SER A 54 1.21 -5.61 -29.06
N SER A 55 0.55 -6.44 -28.26
CA SER A 55 0.24 -6.13 -26.87
C SER A 55 0.71 -7.25 -25.93
N CYS A 56 1.17 -6.89 -24.74
CA CYS A 56 1.62 -7.81 -23.70
C CYS A 56 0.99 -7.43 -22.35
N PRO A 57 0.49 -8.40 -21.56
CA PRO A 57 -0.03 -8.12 -20.23
C PRO A 57 1.12 -7.81 -19.25
N VAL A 58 0.90 -6.83 -18.38
CA VAL A 58 1.77 -6.46 -17.26
C VAL A 58 0.91 -6.37 -16.01
N GLU A 59 1.31 -7.07 -14.94
CA GLU A 59 0.63 -7.02 -13.65
C GLU A 59 1.50 -6.22 -12.67
N ILE A 60 0.94 -5.16 -12.12
CA ILE A 60 1.64 -4.26 -11.19
C ILE A 60 0.97 -4.39 -9.83
N CYS A 61 1.71 -4.84 -8.83
CA CYS A 61 1.25 -4.96 -7.46
C CYS A 61 1.99 -3.99 -6.54
N LEU A 62 1.24 -3.28 -5.70
CA LEU A 62 1.75 -2.41 -4.67
C LEU A 62 2.38 -3.24 -3.56
N GLN A 63 3.52 -2.77 -3.07
CA GLN A 63 4.12 -3.34 -1.86
C GLN A 63 3.44 -2.72 -0.64
N PRO A 64 3.07 -3.52 0.38
CA PRO A 64 2.50 -2.99 1.60
C PRO A 64 3.52 -2.10 2.31
N ILE A 65 3.04 -0.98 2.83
CA ILE A 65 3.77 -0.08 3.71
C ILE A 65 2.88 0.12 4.95
N ASN A 66 3.47 0.31 6.13
CA ASN A 66 2.70 0.75 7.28
C ASN A 66 2.50 2.28 7.18
N GLU A 67 1.26 2.71 6.99
CA GLU A 67 0.90 4.11 6.76
C GLU A 67 0.34 4.77 8.03
N TYR A 68 -0.32 3.98 8.89
CA TYR A 68 -0.94 4.44 10.11
C TYR A 68 -0.27 3.86 11.37
N PRO A 69 0.01 4.67 12.39
CA PRO A 69 0.46 4.16 13.68
C PRO A 69 -0.70 3.45 14.42
N PRO A 70 -0.39 2.53 15.35
CA PRO A 70 -1.40 1.88 16.17
C PRO A 70 -2.11 2.88 17.09
N GLU A 71 -3.44 2.78 17.16
CA GLU A 71 -4.31 3.58 18.01
C GLU A 71 -4.72 2.79 19.26
N LEU A 72 -4.47 3.37 20.43
CA LEU A 72 -4.80 2.80 21.73
C LEU A 72 -6.20 3.22 22.19
N HIS A 73 -7.02 2.23 22.53
CA HIS A 73 -8.34 2.40 23.12
C HIS A 73 -8.34 1.80 24.54
N ILE A 74 -8.52 2.69 25.52
CA ILE A 74 -8.54 2.34 26.93
C ILE A 74 -9.93 2.69 27.47
N GLU A 75 -10.66 1.70 27.95
CA GLU A 75 -11.99 1.89 28.54
C GLU A 75 -11.93 2.59 29.91
N SER A 76 -10.81 2.46 30.63
CA SER A 76 -10.62 3.05 31.96
C SER A 76 -9.20 3.60 32.16
N ARG A 77 -9.10 4.93 32.35
CA ARG A 77 -7.82 5.64 32.53
C ARG A 77 -7.30 5.63 33.97
N LEU A 78 -8.17 5.28 34.93
CA LEU A 78 -7.89 5.24 36.36
C LEU A 78 -8.52 3.97 36.95
N ILE A 79 -7.74 3.22 37.71
CA ILE A 79 -8.18 1.98 38.35
C ILE A 79 -7.81 2.03 39.82
N TYR A 80 -8.80 1.77 40.67
CA TYR A 80 -8.62 1.63 42.10
C TYR A 80 -8.60 0.14 42.43
N VAL A 81 -7.45 -0.36 42.86
CA VAL A 81 -7.26 -1.75 43.27
C VAL A 81 -7.32 -1.78 44.80
N ASN A 82 -8.22 -2.59 45.37
CA ASN A 82 -8.22 -2.87 46.81
C ASN A 82 -7.33 -4.10 47.07
N ILE A 83 -6.77 -4.22 48.28
CA ILE A 83 -5.72 -5.18 48.63
C ILE A 83 -6.12 -6.66 48.41
N ASP A 84 -7.42 -6.92 48.34
CA ASP A 84 -8.01 -8.25 48.15
C ASP A 84 -8.57 -8.51 46.74
N ASN A 85 -8.56 -7.51 45.83
CA ASN A 85 -9.15 -7.63 44.49
C ASN A 85 -8.07 -7.60 43.39
N THR A 86 -8.03 -8.63 42.56
CA THR A 86 -7.40 -8.55 41.23
C THR A 86 -8.32 -7.78 40.27
N SER A 87 -7.94 -6.56 39.92
CA SER A 87 -8.60 -5.81 38.84
C SER A 87 -8.02 -6.26 37.50
N CYS A 88 -8.90 -6.65 36.57
CA CYS A 88 -8.54 -6.89 35.16
C CYS A 88 -8.74 -5.62 34.34
N ILE A 89 -7.78 -5.32 33.46
CA ILE A 89 -7.86 -4.17 32.55
C ILE A 89 -7.88 -4.72 31.13
N HIS A 90 -8.85 -4.29 30.35
CA HIS A 90 -8.81 -4.49 28.90
C HIS A 90 -8.20 -3.26 28.24
N ILE A 91 -7.04 -3.45 27.62
CA ILE A 91 -6.42 -2.50 26.71
C ILE A 91 -6.58 -3.09 25.32
N HIS A 92 -7.16 -2.30 24.42
CA HIS A 92 -7.26 -2.68 23.02
C HIS A 92 -6.42 -1.70 22.19
N ALA A 93 -5.67 -2.20 21.22
CA ALA A 93 -5.07 -1.37 20.19
C ALA A 93 -5.55 -1.86 18.83
N PHE A 94 -5.71 -0.96 17.87
CA PHE A 94 -5.89 -1.33 16.48
C PHE A 94 -4.92 -0.52 15.63
N ASP A 95 -4.47 -1.13 14.55
CA ASP A 95 -3.80 -0.43 13.46
C ASP A 95 -4.82 -0.32 12.31
N ARG A 96 -4.83 0.82 11.60
CA ARG A 96 -5.78 1.05 10.50
C ARG A 96 -5.29 0.51 9.17
N ASP A 97 -4.02 0.12 9.06
CA ASP A 97 -3.51 -0.50 7.85
C ASP A 97 -4.24 -1.82 7.58
N ARG A 98 -4.71 -2.04 6.36
CA ARG A 98 -5.16 -3.37 5.90
C ARG A 98 -3.99 -4.25 5.50
N SER A 99 -2.83 -3.65 5.34
CA SER A 99 -1.59 -4.32 5.00
C SER A 99 -1.17 -5.35 6.07
N PRO A 100 -0.56 -6.49 5.68
CA PRO A 100 -0.12 -7.52 6.62
C PRO A 100 1.07 -7.10 7.49
N LEU A 101 1.59 -5.87 7.32
CA LEU A 101 2.71 -5.33 8.11
C LEU A 101 2.29 -4.73 9.45
N SER A 102 0.98 -4.62 9.74
CA SER A 102 0.47 -4.12 11.02
C SER A 102 0.57 -5.15 12.15
N PHE A 103 1.79 -5.40 12.63
CA PHE A 103 2.00 -6.24 13.81
C PHE A 103 1.89 -5.42 15.10
N LEU A 104 0.90 -5.77 15.95
CA LEU A 104 0.74 -5.17 17.26
C LEU A 104 1.51 -5.95 18.33
N SER A 105 2.30 -5.24 19.13
CA SER A 105 2.91 -5.78 20.35
C SER A 105 2.63 -4.87 21.53
N PHE A 106 2.35 -5.49 22.68
CA PHE A 106 2.06 -4.77 23.92
C PHE A 106 3.19 -4.98 24.90
N ARG A 107 3.61 -3.90 25.57
CA ARG A 107 4.61 -3.94 26.64
C ARG A 107 4.16 -3.04 27.78
N LEU A 108 4.20 -3.57 29.00
CA LEU A 108 4.01 -2.80 30.23
C LEU A 108 5.38 -2.40 30.77
N GLU A 109 5.58 -1.09 30.96
CA GLU A 109 6.79 -0.56 31.57
C GLU A 109 6.46 0.20 32.86
N LYS A 110 7.25 -0.04 33.90
CA LYS A 110 7.14 0.73 35.15
C LYS A 110 7.70 2.12 34.92
N SER A 111 6.86 3.15 35.05
CA SER A 111 7.35 4.53 35.01
C SER A 111 8.30 4.77 36.19
N SER A 112 9.51 5.19 35.87
CA SER A 112 10.50 5.70 36.82
C SER A 112 10.54 7.22 36.67
N LYS A 113 9.43 7.90 36.97
CA LYS A 113 9.48 9.35 37.20
C LYS A 113 9.83 9.59 38.66
N CYS A 114 11.03 10.13 38.85
CA CYS A 114 11.55 10.71 40.09
C CYS A 114 10.76 11.95 40.51
#